data_AF-A0A6A3TK81-F1
#
_entry.id   AF-A0A6A3TK81-F1
#
_cell.length_a   1.000
_cell.length_b   1.000
_cell.length_c   1.000
_cell.angle_alpha   90.00
_cell.angle_beta   90.00
_cell.angle_gamma   90.00
#
_symmetry.space_group_name_H-M   'P 1'
#
loop_
_entity.id
_entity.type
_entity.pdbx_description
1 polymer ?
#
loop_
_entity_poly.entity_id
_entity_poly.type
_entity_poly.pdbx_seq_one_letter_code
_entity_poly.pdbx_strand_id
1 'polypeptide(L)'
;MTITPRWMEEAHQARSRRHHLLVALLGAAVGQAPDKRAAHCVLRSRLDWDVHKQTLLLEGQFKRCYRMDVESFERLLRINRPALLRDEVQSTLRTGMGPITSENMLQMTISWLAGSNYHTTRGLAGISVSGIYGVMHDVMDAIIACPELRIRSPTESKEHMMETADDFTSISKYGILTGHIQNLNLRRPRSRRN
;
A
#
# COMPACT_ATOMS: atom_id res chain seq x y z
N MET A 1 47.52 45.64 -41.94
CA MET A 1 46.86 44.32 -41.92
C MET A 1 47.81 43.34 -41.28
N THR A 2 47.61 43.00 -40.01
CA THR A 2 48.44 42.03 -39.28
C THR A 2 47.93 40.62 -39.61
N ILE A 3 48.68 39.87 -40.40
CA ILE A 3 48.37 38.49 -40.75
C ILE A 3 48.73 37.62 -39.54
N THR A 4 47.73 37.11 -38.82
CA THR A 4 47.95 36.11 -37.78
C THR A 4 48.45 34.83 -38.42
N PRO A 5 49.62 34.30 -38.01
CA PRO A 5 50.14 33.09 -38.61
C PRO A 5 49.28 31.89 -38.20
N ARG A 6 48.95 31.04 -39.17
CA ARG A 6 47.99 29.91 -39.05
C ARG A 6 48.23 29.00 -37.84
N TRP A 7 49.49 28.78 -37.46
CA TRP A 7 49.85 27.95 -36.30
C TRP A 7 49.38 28.54 -34.96
N MET A 8 49.20 29.87 -34.89
CA MET A 8 48.70 30.57 -33.70
C MET A 8 47.18 30.42 -33.54
N GLU A 9 46.44 30.39 -34.65
CA GLU A 9 45.00 30.09 -34.67
C GLU A 9 44.73 28.63 -34.32
N GLU A 10 45.53 27.71 -34.87
CA GLU A 10 45.46 26.27 -34.54
C GLU A 10 45.72 26.02 -33.04
N ALA A 11 46.70 26.72 -32.45
CA ALA A 11 46.99 26.64 -31.02
C ALA A 11 45.86 27.20 -30.13
N HIS A 12 45.25 28.31 -30.53
CA HIS A 12 44.09 28.88 -29.84
C HIS A 12 42.87 27.96 -29.91
N GLN A 13 42.60 27.38 -31.08
CA GLN A 13 41.52 26.42 -31.26
C GLN A 13 41.74 25.13 -30.45
N ALA A 14 42.97 24.62 -30.40
CA ALA A 14 43.30 23.45 -29.61
C ALA A 14 43.11 23.70 -28.10
N ARG A 15 43.50 24.89 -27.61
CA ARG A 15 43.30 25.29 -26.22
C ARG A 15 41.82 25.46 -25.86
N SER A 16 41.04 26.08 -26.75
CA SER A 16 39.59 26.21 -26.58
C SER A 16 38.89 24.85 -26.54
N ARG A 17 39.23 23.92 -27.46
CA ARG A 17 38.67 22.55 -27.45
C ARG A 17 39.01 21.80 -26.16
N ARG A 18 40.26 21.88 -25.69
CA ARG A 18 40.65 21.29 -24.39
C ARG A 18 39.89 21.90 -23.22
N HIS A 19 39.69 23.22 -23.22
CA HIS A 19 38.90 23.90 -22.21
C HIS A 19 37.43 23.45 -22.24
N HIS A 20 36.82 23.33 -23.42
CA HIS A 20 35.44 22.85 -23.55
C HIS A 20 35.31 21.38 -23.12
N LEU A 21 36.28 20.53 -23.46
CA LEU A 21 36.31 19.13 -23.01
C LEU A 21 36.48 19.03 -21.49
N LEU A 22 37.36 19.83 -20.89
CA LEU A 22 37.55 19.85 -19.43
C LEU A 22 36.29 20.37 -18.72
N VAL A 23 35.62 21.40 -19.25
CA VAL A 23 34.37 21.91 -18.69
C VAL A 23 33.24 20.88 -18.83
N ALA A 24 33.15 20.18 -19.96
CA ALA A 24 32.16 19.12 -20.16
C ALA A 24 32.40 17.92 -19.22
N LEU A 25 33.66 17.51 -19.04
CA LEU A 25 34.04 16.43 -18.11
C LEU A 25 33.77 16.82 -16.64
N LEU A 26 34.09 18.06 -16.26
CA LEU A 26 33.77 18.57 -14.92
C LEU A 26 32.25 18.70 -14.70
N GLY A 27 31.49 19.15 -15.71
CA GLY A 27 30.03 19.22 -15.65
C GLY A 27 29.39 17.84 -15.49
N ALA A 28 29.89 16.83 -16.21
CA ALA A 28 29.43 15.45 -16.08
C ALA A 28 29.75 14.85 -14.69
N ALA A 29 30.94 15.13 -14.16
CA ALA A 29 31.34 14.66 -12.83
C ALA A 29 30.53 15.31 -11.69
N VAL A 30 30.12 16.58 -11.84
CA VAL A 30 29.26 17.27 -10.86
C VAL A 30 27.81 16.76 -10.92
N GLY A 31 27.32 16.37 -12.11
CA GLY A 31 25.99 15.76 -12.27
C GLY A 31 25.86 14.34 -11.71
N GLN A 32 26.98 13.66 -11.47
CA GLN A 32 27.03 12.31 -10.87
C GLN A 32 27.39 12.29 -9.39
N ALA A 33 27.59 13.45 -8.75
CA ALA A 33 27.79 13.51 -7.32
C ALA A 33 26.50 13.06 -6.61
N PRO A 34 26.52 11.96 -5.82
CA PRO A 34 25.34 11.53 -5.08
C PRO A 34 24.89 12.67 -4.17
N ASP A 35 23.59 12.99 -4.25
CA ASP A 35 22.98 14.06 -3.50
C ASP A 35 23.29 13.87 -2.01
N LYS A 36 23.98 14.83 -1.38
CA LYS A 36 24.44 14.71 0.03
C LYS A 36 23.25 14.56 1.01
N ARG A 37 22.03 14.88 0.58
CA ARG A 37 20.79 14.62 1.33
C ARG A 37 20.40 13.13 1.36
N ALA A 38 20.79 12.35 0.34
CA ALA A 38 20.54 10.91 0.28
C ALA A 38 21.43 10.12 1.25
N ALA A 39 22.56 10.69 1.71
CA ALA A 39 23.51 10.01 2.60
C ALA A 39 22.93 9.70 4.02
N HIS A 40 21.85 10.36 4.42
CA HIS A 40 21.16 10.11 5.70
C HIS A 40 19.86 9.30 5.56
N CYS A 41 19.41 9.02 4.33
CA CYS A 41 18.26 8.16 4.11
C CYS A 41 18.72 6.71 3.95
N VAL A 42 18.22 5.81 4.81
CA VAL A 42 18.36 4.37 4.58
C VAL A 42 17.68 4.04 3.26
N LEU A 43 18.46 3.69 2.24
CA LEU A 43 17.95 3.22 0.97
C LEU A 43 17.18 1.92 1.20
N ARG A 44 15.90 1.90 0.86
CA ARG A 44 15.04 0.73 1.01
C ARG A 44 14.44 0.39 -0.34
N SER A 45 14.61 -0.86 -0.78
CA SER A 45 13.90 -1.36 -1.95
C SER A 45 12.47 -1.71 -1.56
N ARG A 46 11.52 -1.35 -2.41
CA ARG A 46 10.13 -1.78 -2.26
C ARG A 46 9.88 -3.04 -3.04
N LEU A 47 8.93 -3.84 -2.55
CA LEU A 47 8.43 -5.01 -3.24
C LEU A 47 7.87 -4.61 -4.62
N ASP A 48 8.34 -5.29 -5.66
CA ASP A 48 7.67 -5.29 -6.96
C ASP A 48 6.41 -6.16 -6.83
N TRP A 49 5.25 -5.49 -6.86
CA TRP A 49 3.97 -6.16 -6.67
C TRP A 49 3.67 -7.18 -7.76
N ASP A 50 3.96 -6.85 -9.02
CA ASP A 50 3.59 -7.73 -10.12
C ASP A 50 4.46 -8.99 -10.12
N VAL A 51 5.76 -8.85 -9.86
CA VAL A 51 6.65 -9.99 -9.66
C VAL A 51 6.18 -10.84 -8.47
N HIS A 52 5.89 -10.21 -7.32
CA HIS A 52 5.46 -10.93 -6.12
C HIS A 52 4.13 -11.67 -6.32
N LYS A 53 3.14 -11.00 -6.92
CA LYS A 53 1.84 -11.57 -7.25
C LYS A 53 1.99 -12.79 -8.17
N GLN A 54 2.78 -12.67 -9.24
CA GLN A 54 3.02 -13.77 -10.17
C GLN A 54 3.70 -14.96 -9.49
N THR A 55 4.73 -14.71 -8.67
CA THR A 55 5.39 -15.78 -7.89
C THR A 55 4.39 -16.53 -7.01
N LEU A 56 3.57 -15.82 -6.24
CA LEU A 56 2.58 -16.45 -5.36
C LEU A 56 1.49 -17.22 -6.12
N LEU A 57 1.14 -16.79 -7.33
CA LEU A 57 0.21 -17.51 -8.20
C LEU A 57 0.84 -18.80 -8.73
N LEU A 58 2.09 -18.75 -9.20
CA LEU A 58 2.82 -19.92 -9.69
C LEU A 58 3.07 -20.96 -8.58
N GLU A 59 3.33 -20.50 -7.36
CA GLU A 59 3.52 -21.36 -6.18
C GLU A 59 2.20 -21.86 -5.56
N GLY A 60 1.05 -21.37 -6.04
CA GLY A 60 -0.27 -21.68 -5.47
C GLY A 60 -0.48 -21.16 -4.03
N GLN A 61 0.34 -20.19 -3.59
CA GLN A 61 0.32 -19.69 -2.20
C GLN A 61 -0.52 -18.43 -2.01
N PHE A 62 -0.95 -17.75 -3.09
CA PHE A 62 -1.65 -16.46 -2.99
C PHE A 62 -2.81 -16.47 -1.99
N LYS A 63 -3.72 -17.45 -2.12
CA LYS A 63 -4.89 -17.57 -1.23
C LYS A 63 -4.51 -17.85 0.21
N ARG A 64 -3.40 -18.54 0.45
CA ARG A 64 -2.90 -18.82 1.80
C ARG A 64 -2.27 -17.56 2.43
N CYS A 65 -1.53 -16.79 1.65
CA CYS A 65 -0.88 -15.56 2.10
C CYS A 65 -1.88 -14.44 2.41
N TYR A 66 -2.93 -14.29 1.59
CA TYR A 66 -3.89 -13.18 1.72
C TYR A 66 -5.27 -13.58 2.25
N ARG A 67 -5.54 -14.88 2.44
CA ARG A 67 -6.85 -15.43 2.83
C ARG A 67 -7.99 -15.05 1.87
N MET A 68 -7.66 -14.68 0.64
CA MET A 68 -8.58 -14.34 -0.43
C MET A 68 -7.98 -14.76 -1.78
N ASP A 69 -8.82 -15.03 -2.76
CA ASP A 69 -8.36 -15.24 -4.13
C ASP A 69 -7.85 -13.93 -4.75
N VAL A 70 -7.11 -14.06 -5.86
CA VAL A 70 -6.51 -12.92 -6.56
C VAL A 70 -7.55 -11.99 -7.19
N GLU A 71 -8.70 -12.52 -7.62
CA GLU A 71 -9.76 -11.71 -8.21
C GLU A 71 -10.41 -10.80 -7.15
N SER A 72 -10.67 -11.34 -5.97
CA SER A 72 -11.12 -10.61 -4.78
C SER A 72 -10.13 -9.54 -4.37
N PHE A 73 -8.82 -9.84 -4.40
CA PHE A 73 -7.78 -8.86 -4.09
C PHE A 73 -7.74 -7.72 -5.12
N GLU A 74 -7.71 -8.04 -6.42
CA GLU A 74 -7.69 -7.04 -7.49
C GLU A 74 -8.98 -6.20 -7.52
N ARG A 75 -10.13 -6.81 -7.18
CA ARG A 75 -11.39 -6.09 -6.99
C ARG A 75 -11.30 -5.11 -5.82
N LEU A 76 -10.77 -5.55 -4.68
CA LEU A 76 -10.58 -4.71 -3.51
C LEU A 76 -9.64 -3.55 -3.80
N LEU A 77 -8.53 -3.83 -4.50
CA LEU A 77 -7.57 -2.83 -4.96
C LEU A 77 -8.22 -1.81 -5.87
N ARG A 78 -8.96 -2.24 -6.89
CA ARG A 78 -9.62 -1.34 -7.84
C ARG A 78 -10.56 -0.36 -7.15
N ILE A 79 -11.32 -0.81 -6.16
CA ILE A 79 -12.28 0.03 -5.43
C ILE A 79 -11.55 1.03 -4.51
N ASN A 80 -10.46 0.61 -3.85
CA ASN A 80 -9.76 1.46 -2.89
C ASN A 80 -8.64 2.32 -3.51
N ARG A 81 -8.16 2.00 -4.72
CA ARG A 81 -7.04 2.68 -5.38
C ARG A 81 -7.19 4.20 -5.39
N PRO A 82 -8.35 4.81 -5.73
CA PRO A 82 -8.49 6.27 -5.74
C PRO A 82 -8.21 6.92 -4.37
N ALA A 83 -8.62 6.27 -3.28
CA ALA A 83 -8.40 6.77 -1.92
C ALA A 83 -6.96 6.56 -1.43
N LEU A 84 -6.22 5.66 -2.06
CA LEU A 84 -4.85 5.29 -1.69
C LEU A 84 -3.78 5.92 -2.60
N LEU A 85 -4.16 6.77 -3.54
CA LEU A 85 -3.19 7.50 -4.36
C LEU A 85 -2.41 8.50 -3.50
N ARG A 86 -1.09 8.50 -3.68
CA ARG A 86 -0.17 9.38 -2.96
C ARG A 86 0.46 10.37 -3.92
N ASP A 87 0.60 11.61 -3.45
CA ASP A 87 1.26 12.67 -4.18
C ASP A 87 2.75 12.37 -4.35
N GLU A 88 3.18 12.24 -5.60
CA GLU A 88 4.54 11.91 -5.98
C GLU A 88 5.54 13.02 -5.63
N VAL A 89 5.14 14.28 -5.80
CA VAL A 89 5.97 15.45 -5.51
C VAL A 89 6.25 15.51 -4.01
N GLN A 90 5.21 15.37 -3.19
CA GLN A 90 5.33 15.36 -1.74
C GLN A 90 6.16 14.18 -1.22
N SER A 91 5.99 12.99 -1.80
CA SER A 91 6.79 11.81 -1.42
C SER A 91 8.27 12.03 -1.70
N THR A 92 8.58 12.51 -2.90
CA THR A 92 9.95 12.73 -3.37
C THR A 92 10.65 13.80 -2.53
N LEU A 93 9.97 14.92 -2.25
CA LEU A 93 10.52 15.98 -1.41
C LEU A 93 10.81 15.54 0.02
N ARG A 94 9.98 14.64 0.59
CA ARG A 94 10.12 14.19 1.99
C ARG A 94 11.12 13.06 2.18
N THR A 95 11.22 12.15 1.21
CA THR A 95 11.92 10.87 1.39
C THR A 95 13.00 10.58 0.35
N GLY A 96 13.08 11.39 -0.71
CA GLY A 96 13.93 11.11 -1.87
C GLY A 96 13.48 9.89 -2.69
N MET A 97 12.31 9.31 -2.38
CA MET A 97 11.74 8.18 -3.08
C MET A 97 10.34 8.51 -3.59
N GLY A 98 9.94 7.89 -4.70
CA GLY A 98 8.56 7.95 -5.20
C GLY A 98 7.54 7.46 -4.16
N PRO A 99 6.24 7.65 -4.39
CA PRO A 99 5.20 7.25 -3.45
C PRO A 99 5.14 5.73 -3.26
N ILE A 100 4.65 5.28 -2.10
CA ILE A 100 4.28 3.86 -1.92
C ILE A 100 3.06 3.61 -2.82
N THR A 101 3.13 2.58 -3.65
CA THR A 101 2.04 2.24 -4.58
C THR A 101 0.82 1.70 -3.81
N SER A 102 -0.38 1.92 -4.34
CA SER A 102 -1.63 1.46 -3.69
C SER A 102 -1.66 -0.07 -3.54
N GLU A 103 -1.06 -0.79 -4.47
CA GLU A 103 -0.84 -2.25 -4.44
C GLU A 103 -0.03 -2.64 -3.20
N ASN A 104 1.09 -1.95 -2.97
CA ASN A 104 1.95 -2.20 -1.83
C ASN A 104 1.27 -1.81 -0.51
N MET A 105 0.51 -0.73 -0.49
CA MET A 105 -0.29 -0.34 0.68
C MET A 105 -1.29 -1.43 1.05
N LEU A 106 -2.05 -1.90 0.05
CA LEU A 106 -3.09 -2.91 0.27
C LEU A 106 -2.49 -4.26 0.66
N GLN A 107 -1.49 -4.76 -0.08
CA GLN A 107 -0.90 -6.07 0.21
C GLN A 107 -0.32 -6.14 1.63
N MET A 108 0.35 -5.07 2.09
CA MET A 108 0.88 -5.04 3.46
C MET A 108 -0.22 -5.19 4.51
N THR A 109 -1.31 -4.45 4.30
CA THR A 109 -2.44 -4.42 5.24
C THR A 109 -3.17 -5.75 5.25
N ILE A 110 -3.46 -6.32 4.07
CA ILE A 110 -4.10 -7.63 3.97
C ILE A 110 -3.19 -8.75 4.51
N SER A 111 -1.88 -8.73 4.21
CA SER A 111 -0.93 -9.69 4.80
C SER A 111 -0.93 -9.62 6.33
N TRP A 112 -0.98 -8.42 6.91
CA TRP A 112 -1.05 -8.26 8.36
C TRP A 112 -2.37 -8.78 8.94
N LEU A 113 -3.51 -8.46 8.32
CA LEU A 113 -4.83 -9.00 8.70
C LEU A 113 -4.90 -10.53 8.54
N ALA A 114 -4.16 -11.09 7.58
CA ALA A 114 -3.99 -12.53 7.40
C ALA A 114 -3.08 -13.18 8.45
N GLY A 115 -2.47 -12.40 9.35
CA GLY A 115 -1.60 -12.87 10.44
C GLY A 115 -0.11 -12.96 10.09
N SER A 116 0.34 -12.28 9.04
CA SER A 116 1.76 -12.22 8.68
C SER A 116 2.60 -11.47 9.72
N ASN A 117 3.89 -11.82 9.82
CA ASN A 117 4.84 -11.13 10.67
C ASN A 117 5.06 -9.69 10.19
N TYR A 118 4.71 -8.73 11.04
CA TYR A 118 4.94 -7.30 10.84
C TYR A 118 6.38 -6.96 10.40
N HIS A 119 7.40 -7.59 11.00
CA HIS A 119 8.80 -7.29 10.66
C HIS A 119 9.13 -7.67 9.21
N THR A 120 8.60 -8.81 8.74
CA THR A 120 8.76 -9.30 7.38
C THR A 120 8.02 -8.41 6.39
N THR A 121 6.75 -8.11 6.66
CA THR A 121 5.92 -7.23 5.80
C THR A 121 6.56 -5.85 5.64
N ARG A 122 7.04 -5.25 6.74
CA ARG A 122 7.76 -3.96 6.73
C ARG A 122 9.06 -4.03 5.92
N GLY A 123 9.81 -5.12 6.08
CA GLY A 123 11.07 -5.35 5.37
C GLY A 123 10.86 -5.39 3.87
N LEU A 124 9.88 -6.17 3.41
CA LEU A 124 9.52 -6.28 1.99
C LEU A 124 9.01 -4.96 1.39
N ALA A 125 8.24 -4.20 2.15
CA ALA A 125 7.71 -2.93 1.69
C ALA A 125 8.72 -1.78 1.70
N GLY A 126 9.89 -1.96 2.33
CA GLY A 126 10.92 -0.94 2.36
C GLY A 126 10.52 0.32 3.12
N ILE A 127 9.79 0.19 4.24
CA ILE A 127 9.28 1.34 5.02
C ILE A 127 9.76 1.37 6.47
N SER A 128 9.65 2.53 7.11
CA SER A 128 9.96 2.70 8.54
C SER A 128 8.93 2.00 9.43
N VAL A 129 9.25 1.86 10.72
CA VAL A 129 8.33 1.28 11.71
C VAL A 129 7.05 2.11 11.84
N SER A 130 7.17 3.44 11.88
CA SER A 130 6.01 4.33 11.93
C SER A 130 5.22 4.35 10.62
N GLY A 131 5.91 4.28 9.47
CA GLY A 131 5.29 4.37 8.16
C GLY A 131 4.31 3.23 7.88
N ILE A 132 4.61 2.01 8.32
CA ILE A 132 3.72 0.87 8.12
C ILE A 132 2.41 1.00 8.90
N TYR A 133 2.42 1.50 10.13
CA TYR A 133 1.18 1.73 10.88
C TYR A 133 0.35 2.85 10.23
N GLY A 134 1.00 3.92 9.74
CA GLY A 134 0.32 4.94 8.94
C GLY A 134 -0.41 4.33 7.75
N VAL A 135 0.31 3.56 6.92
CA VAL A 135 -0.27 2.88 5.76
C VAL A 135 -1.42 1.96 6.13
N MET A 136 -1.31 1.18 7.21
CA MET A 136 -2.40 0.31 7.68
C MET A 136 -3.64 1.12 8.06
N HIS A 137 -3.48 2.24 8.76
CA HIS A 137 -4.59 3.14 9.08
C HIS A 137 -5.25 3.69 7.81
N ASP A 138 -4.45 4.21 6.89
CA ASP A 138 -4.96 4.77 5.63
C ASP A 138 -5.78 3.74 4.82
N VAL A 139 -5.29 2.49 4.75
CA VAL A 139 -5.99 1.42 4.04
C VAL A 139 -7.27 0.99 4.77
N MET A 140 -7.23 0.87 6.09
CA MET A 140 -8.42 0.53 6.87
C MET A 140 -9.48 1.62 6.76
N ASP A 141 -9.09 2.89 6.84
CA ASP A 141 -9.99 4.04 6.68
C ASP A 141 -10.61 4.07 5.28
N ALA A 142 -9.81 3.80 4.23
CA ALA A 142 -10.33 3.69 2.87
C ALA A 142 -11.37 2.55 2.73
N ILE A 143 -11.10 1.38 3.32
CA ILE A 143 -12.03 0.24 3.30
C ILE A 143 -13.32 0.56 4.07
N ILE A 144 -13.22 1.21 5.24
CA ILE A 144 -14.37 1.57 6.07
C ILE A 144 -15.23 2.64 5.39
N ALA A 145 -14.59 3.62 4.75
CA ALA A 145 -15.29 4.70 4.06
C ALA A 145 -15.95 4.26 2.74
N CYS A 146 -15.53 3.11 2.19
CA CYS A 146 -16.04 2.58 0.93
C CYS A 146 -17.50 2.10 1.04
N PRO A 147 -18.46 2.74 0.33
CA PRO A 147 -19.87 2.36 0.38
C PRO A 147 -20.14 0.93 -0.13
N GLU A 148 -19.37 0.46 -1.11
CA GLU A 148 -19.50 -0.86 -1.73
C GLU A 148 -19.12 -2.00 -0.77
N LEU A 149 -18.24 -1.72 0.20
CA LEU A 149 -17.78 -2.67 1.21
C LEU A 149 -18.55 -2.55 2.52
N ARG A 150 -19.52 -1.64 2.60
CA ARG A 150 -20.30 -1.40 3.81
C ARG A 150 -21.12 -2.63 4.17
N ILE A 151 -20.75 -3.28 5.26
CA ILE A 151 -21.53 -4.36 5.85
C ILE A 151 -22.86 -3.76 6.32
N ARG A 152 -23.95 -4.23 5.73
CA ARG A 152 -25.32 -3.90 6.15
C ARG A 152 -25.90 -5.10 6.85
N SER A 153 -26.54 -4.88 8.00
CA SER A 153 -27.37 -5.91 8.61
C SER A 153 -28.48 -6.30 7.62
N PRO A 154 -28.85 -7.58 7.54
CA PRO A 154 -30.02 -7.99 6.77
C PRO A 154 -31.21 -7.12 7.18
N THR A 155 -31.81 -6.44 6.19
CA THR A 155 -32.99 -5.59 6.41
C THR A 155 -34.23 -6.44 6.24
N GLU A 156 -34.33 -7.51 7.01
CA GLU A 156 -35.53 -8.35 7.05
C GLU A 156 -36.55 -7.75 8.02
N SER A 157 -37.83 -8.11 7.86
CA SER A 157 -38.85 -7.66 8.81
C SER A 157 -38.51 -8.17 10.21
N LYS A 158 -38.88 -7.39 11.23
CA LYS A 158 -38.71 -7.77 12.63
C LYS A 158 -39.35 -9.13 12.95
N GLU A 159 -40.41 -9.48 12.23
CA GLU A 159 -41.11 -10.77 12.33
C GLU A 159 -40.23 -11.91 11.84
N HIS A 160 -39.64 -11.79 10.64
CA HIS A 160 -38.76 -12.81 10.07
C HIS A 160 -37.49 -13.01 10.91
N MET A 161 -36.92 -11.92 11.44
CA MET A 161 -35.80 -12.01 12.39
C MET A 161 -36.16 -12.75 13.69
N MET A 162 -37.42 -12.64 14.15
CA MET A 162 -37.88 -13.28 15.38
C MET A 162 -38.20 -14.75 15.15
N GLU A 163 -38.82 -15.08 14.01
CA GLU A 163 -39.02 -16.45 13.53
C GLU A 163 -37.67 -17.19 13.39
N THR A 164 -36.69 -16.57 12.74
CA THR A 164 -35.36 -17.16 12.60
C THR A 164 -34.71 -17.38 13.97
N ALA A 165 -34.86 -16.43 14.92
CA ALA A 165 -34.33 -16.58 16.26
C ALA A 165 -35.00 -17.74 17.04
N ASP A 166 -36.29 -17.97 16.81
CA ASP A 166 -37.04 -19.08 17.39
C ASP A 166 -36.62 -20.41 16.77
N ASP A 167 -36.34 -20.46 15.46
CA ASP A 167 -35.79 -21.64 14.78
C ASP A 167 -34.42 -22.04 15.35
N PHE A 168 -33.51 -21.08 15.53
CA PHE A 168 -32.21 -21.34 16.18
C PHE A 168 -32.38 -21.86 17.62
N THR A 169 -33.41 -21.36 18.33
CA THR A 169 -33.73 -21.80 19.69
C THR A 169 -34.26 -23.24 19.68
N SER A 170 -35.09 -23.61 18.70
CA SER A 170 -35.70 -24.93 18.58
C SER A 170 -34.68 -26.05 18.34
N ILE A 171 -33.57 -25.74 17.65
CA ILE A 171 -32.49 -26.70 17.34
C ILE A 171 -31.42 -26.71 18.45
N SER A 172 -31.44 -25.72 19.36
CA SER A 172 -30.46 -25.60 20.43
C SER A 172 -30.69 -26.64 21.53
N LYS A 173 -29.74 -27.57 21.67
CA LYS A 173 -29.66 -28.41 22.88
C LYS A 173 -29.50 -27.49 24.11
N TYR A 174 -30.44 -27.58 25.06
CA TYR A 174 -30.50 -26.77 26.30
C TYR A 174 -30.76 -25.26 26.15
N GLY A 175 -31.21 -24.77 24.98
CA GLY A 175 -31.54 -23.34 24.80
C GLY A 175 -30.35 -22.37 24.91
N ILE A 176 -29.11 -22.89 24.82
CA ILE A 176 -27.86 -22.11 24.89
C ILE A 176 -27.77 -21.08 23.75
N LEU A 177 -28.41 -21.31 22.61
CA LEU A 177 -28.40 -20.39 21.47
C LEU A 177 -29.50 -19.32 21.47
N THR A 178 -30.17 -19.07 22.60
CA THR A 178 -31.19 -18.02 22.70
C THR A 178 -30.59 -16.61 22.56
N GLY A 179 -31.03 -15.84 21.55
CA GLY A 179 -30.71 -14.40 21.41
C GLY A 179 -29.60 -14.01 20.41
N HIS A 180 -29.03 -14.95 19.64
CA HIS A 180 -27.94 -14.66 18.71
C HIS A 180 -28.32 -13.73 17.56
N ILE A 181 -29.55 -13.81 17.05
CA ILE A 181 -30.07 -12.92 15.99
C ILE A 181 -30.59 -11.60 16.57
N GLN A 182 -31.00 -11.61 17.83
CA GLN A 182 -31.64 -10.48 18.51
C GLN A 182 -30.67 -9.33 18.83
N ASN A 183 -29.38 -9.62 19.00
CA ASN A 183 -28.35 -8.62 19.31
C ASN A 183 -27.96 -7.72 18.14
N LEU A 184 -28.42 -8.01 16.91
CA LEU A 184 -28.11 -7.17 15.76
C LEU A 184 -29.02 -5.94 15.61
N ASN A 185 -30.15 -5.84 16.32
CA ASN A 185 -30.96 -4.60 16.37
C ASN A 185 -32.13 -4.53 17.38
N LEU A 186 -32.33 -5.48 18.30
CA LEU A 186 -33.52 -5.47 19.17
C LEU A 186 -33.20 -5.86 20.61
N ARG A 187 -33.10 -4.87 21.52
CA ARG A 187 -33.18 -5.13 22.97
C ARG A 187 -34.61 -5.57 23.31
N ARG A 188 -34.84 -6.85 23.60
CA ARG A 188 -36.05 -7.28 24.34
C ARG A 188 -35.95 -6.78 25.79
N PRO A 189 -37.03 -6.28 26.41
CA PRO A 189 -37.05 -6.08 27.85
C PRO A 189 -36.86 -7.44 28.53
N ARG A 190 -35.86 -7.54 29.42
CA ARG A 190 -35.69 -8.72 30.27
C ARG A 190 -36.93 -8.84 31.16
N SER A 191 -37.77 -9.84 30.89
CA SER A 191 -38.73 -10.31 31.87
C SER A 191 -37.93 -10.88 33.04
N ARG A 192 -38.13 -10.31 34.23
CA ARG A 192 -37.70 -10.93 35.48
C ARG A 192 -38.44 -12.26 35.59
N ARG A 193 -37.72 -13.37 35.69
CA ARG A 193 -38.29 -14.63 36.17
C ARG A 193 -38.42 -14.50 37.68
N ASN A 194 -39.61 -14.82 38.20
CA ASN A 194 -39.82 -15.22 39.59
C ASN A 194 -39.16 -16.58 39.83
#